data_AF-A0A919SKJ5-F1
#
_entry.id   AF-A0A919SKJ5-F1
#
_cell.length_a   1.000
_cell.length_b   1.000
_cell.length_c   1.000
_cell.angle_alpha   90.00
_cell.angle_beta   90.00
_cell.angle_gamma   90.00
#
_symmetry.space_group_name_H-M   'P 1'
#
loop_
_entity.id
_entity.type
_entity.pdbx_description
1 polymer ?
#
loop_
_entity_poly.entity_id
_entity_poly.type
_entity_poly.pdbx_seq_one_letter_code
_entity_poly.pdbx_strand_id
1 'polypeptide(L)'
;MNDEAQKTDCSVVISEVYLYLDLECSDDRRELIQRHLDDCSDCLREYGIEHEVKALVARCCGDETAPKELRERLRVKLSEYVVEAESHEFLP
;
A
#
# COMPACT_ATOMS: atom_id res chain seq x y z
N MET A 1 30.19 18.81 -9.21
CA MET A 1 29.78 18.39 -7.86
C MET A 1 28.56 17.53 -8.04
N ASN A 2 28.62 16.31 -7.52
CA ASN A 2 27.81 15.15 -7.85
C ASN A 2 26.91 14.85 -6.65
N ASP A 3 25.58 14.97 -6.77
CA ASP A 3 24.58 14.38 -5.85
C ASP A 3 23.12 14.44 -6.38
N GLU A 4 22.88 14.50 -7.70
CA GLU A 4 21.51 14.58 -8.26
C GLU A 4 20.97 13.24 -8.82
N ALA A 5 21.66 12.12 -8.58
CA ALA A 5 21.36 10.88 -9.30
C ALA A 5 20.45 9.86 -8.59
N GLN A 6 20.17 9.97 -7.27
CA GLN A 6 19.40 8.94 -6.55
C GLN A 6 18.57 9.44 -5.35
N LYS A 7 18.10 10.70 -5.34
CA LYS A 7 17.11 11.13 -4.35
C LYS A 7 15.76 11.21 -5.03
N THR A 8 14.85 10.30 -4.69
CA THR A 8 13.45 10.40 -5.15
C THR A 8 12.92 11.78 -4.76
N ASP A 9 12.30 12.47 -5.70
CA ASP A 9 11.76 13.80 -5.45
C ASP A 9 10.60 13.74 -4.46
N CYS A 10 10.59 14.68 -3.50
CA CYS A 10 9.57 14.73 -2.44
C CYS A 10 8.15 14.84 -3.02
N SER A 11 7.97 15.58 -4.13
CA SER A 11 6.64 15.75 -4.73
C SER A 11 6.08 14.43 -5.27
N VAL A 12 6.95 13.58 -5.82
CA VAL A 12 6.58 12.25 -6.31
C VAL A 12 6.15 11.36 -5.15
N VAL A 13 6.92 11.34 -4.07
CA VAL A 13 6.61 10.51 -2.89
C VAL A 13 5.26 10.90 -2.28
N ILE A 14 5.02 12.20 -2.10
CA ILE A 14 3.74 12.68 -1.56
C ILE A 14 2.58 12.42 -2.53
N SER A 15 2.79 12.53 -3.84
CA SER A 15 1.74 12.23 -4.83
C SER A 15 1.31 10.75 -4.81
N GLU A 16 2.19 9.85 -4.38
CA GLU A 16 1.95 8.41 -4.34
C GLU A 16 1.67 7.89 -2.93
N VAL A 17 1.55 8.78 -1.94
CA VAL A 17 1.39 8.42 -0.52
C VAL A 17 0.17 7.52 -0.29
N TYR A 18 -0.93 7.75 -1.02
CA TYR A 18 -2.14 6.94 -0.92
C TYR A 18 -1.95 5.55 -1.51
N LEU A 19 -1.31 5.42 -2.68
CA LEU A 19 -0.99 4.11 -3.26
C LEU A 19 -0.12 3.28 -2.32
N TYR A 20 0.84 3.93 -1.65
CA TYR A 20 1.64 3.29 -0.62
C TYR A 20 0.82 2.88 0.61
N LEU A 21 -0.07 3.76 1.10
CA LEU A 21 -0.95 3.48 2.25
C LEU A 21 -1.99 2.39 1.96
N ASP A 22 -2.44 2.24 0.71
CA ASP A 22 -3.42 1.23 0.28
C ASP A 22 -2.79 -0.08 -0.19
N LEU A 23 -1.45 -0.17 -0.20
CA LEU A 23 -0.70 -1.31 -0.74
C LEU A 23 -0.98 -1.54 -2.24
N GLU A 24 -1.25 -0.47 -2.97
CA GLU A 24 -1.56 -0.45 -4.41
C GLU A 24 -0.35 -0.03 -5.27
N CYS A 25 0.86 -0.12 -4.73
CA CYS A 25 2.10 0.12 -5.47
C CYS A 25 2.90 -1.18 -5.64
N SER A 26 3.75 -1.23 -6.68
CA SER A 26 4.68 -2.36 -6.86
C SER A 26 5.72 -2.39 -5.74
N ASP A 27 6.33 -3.56 -5.51
CA ASP A 27 7.35 -3.74 -4.46
C ASP A 27 8.53 -2.76 -4.63
N ASP A 28 9.03 -2.58 -5.86
CA ASP A 28 10.09 -1.62 -6.17
C ASP A 28 9.72 -0.18 -5.77
N ARG A 29 8.46 0.21 -6.03
CA ARG A 29 7.95 1.54 -5.68
C ARG A 29 7.81 1.69 -4.17
N ARG A 30 7.36 0.63 -3.50
CA ARG A 30 7.22 0.57 -2.05
C ARG A 30 8.55 0.78 -1.34
N GLU A 31 9.60 0.06 -1.77
CA GLU A 31 10.95 0.21 -1.20
C GLU A 31 11.54 1.61 -1.44
N LEU A 32 11.28 2.18 -2.62
CA LEU A 32 11.73 3.52 -2.96
C LEU A 32 11.05 4.60 -2.10
N ILE A 33 9.74 4.50 -1.89
CA ILE A 33 8.98 5.40 -1.01
C ILE A 33 9.44 5.23 0.44
N GLN A 34 9.58 3.99 0.91
CA GLN A 34 10.03 3.70 2.26
C GLN A 34 11.41 4.31 2.55
N ARG A 35 12.40 4.08 1.68
CA ARG A 35 13.73 4.69 1.82
C ARG A 35 13.66 6.21 1.88
N HIS A 36 12.83 6.84 1.04
CA HIS A 36 12.69 8.29 1.09
C HIS A 36 12.07 8.76 2.41
N LEU A 37 11.04 8.09 2.93
CA LEU A 37 10.43 8.44 4.21
C LEU A 37 11.41 8.27 5.39
N ASP A 38 12.30 7.28 5.32
CA ASP A 38 13.36 7.08 6.32
C ASP A 38 14.39 8.22 6.30
N ASP A 39 14.70 8.77 5.12
CA ASP A 39 15.71 9.82 4.92
C ASP A 39 15.15 11.26 4.98
N CYS A 40 13.84 11.44 4.89
CA CYS A 40 13.19 12.75 4.71
C CYS A 40 12.12 13.01 5.78
N SER A 41 12.51 13.75 6.83
CA SER A 41 11.62 14.09 7.96
C SER A 41 10.37 14.88 7.56
N ASP A 42 10.47 15.72 6.54
CA ASP A 42 9.32 16.49 6.06
C ASP A 42 8.28 15.59 5.39
N CYS A 43 8.70 14.69 4.51
CA CYS A 43 7.78 13.73 3.91
C CYS A 43 7.22 12.74 4.93
N LEU A 44 8.02 12.33 5.92
CA LEU A 44 7.56 11.48 7.01
C LEU A 44 6.45 12.15 7.84
N ARG A 45 6.55 13.46 8.07
CA ARG A 45 5.53 14.24 8.78
C ARG A 45 4.22 14.32 7.99
N GLU A 46 4.29 14.63 6.70
CA GLU A 46 3.10 14.66 5.84
C GLU A 46 2.46 13.26 5.72
N TYR A 47 3.26 12.22 5.48
CA TYR A 47 2.81 10.83 5.49
C TYR A 47 2.10 10.47 6.80
N GLY A 48 2.67 10.85 7.95
CA GLY A 48 2.09 10.59 9.25
C GLY A 48 0.70 11.21 9.42
N ILE A 49 0.47 12.43 8.91
CA ILE A 49 -0.84 13.07 8.93
C ILE A 49 -1.84 12.26 8.09
N GLU A 50 -1.47 11.89 6.86
CA GLU A 50 -2.34 11.11 5.97
C GLU A 50 -2.67 9.73 6.56
N HIS A 51 -1.70 9.07 7.19
CA HIS A 51 -1.92 7.82 7.92
C HIS A 51 -2.95 7.98 9.04
N GLU A 52 -2.83 9.01 9.87
CA GLU A 52 -3.76 9.25 10.97
C GLU A 52 -5.17 9.62 10.48
N VAL A 53 -5.26 10.37 9.38
CA VAL A 53 -6.54 10.68 8.72
C VAL A 53 -7.20 9.40 8.22
N LYS A 54 -6.45 8.53 7.53
CA LYS A 54 -6.95 7.23 7.06
C LYS A 54 -7.42 6.35 8.21
N ALA A 55 -6.67 6.28 9.31
CA ALA A 55 -7.05 5.56 10.51
C ALA A 55 -8.32 6.13 11.17
N LEU A 56 -8.49 7.45 11.16
CA LEU A 56 -9.72 8.12 11.59
C LEU A 56 -10.91 7.79 10.70
N VAL A 57 -10.76 7.77 9.39
CA VAL A 57 -11.86 7.39 8.50
C VAL A 57 -12.24 5.93 8.73
N ALA A 58 -11.25 5.03 8.83
CA ALA A 58 -11.50 3.62 9.09
C ALA A 58 -12.25 3.37 10.41
N ARG A 59 -11.93 4.09 11.49
CA ARG A 59 -12.62 3.90 12.79
C ARG A 59 -14.05 4.48 12.80
N CYS A 60 -14.29 5.58 12.09
CA CYS A 60 -15.59 6.25 12.11
C CYS A 60 -16.56 5.71 11.06
N CYS A 61 -16.04 5.20 9.95
CA CYS A 61 -16.82 4.83 8.77
C CYS A 61 -16.55 3.39 8.30
N GLY A 62 -15.60 2.66 8.90
CA GLY A 62 -15.19 1.32 8.46
C GLY A 62 -15.83 0.15 9.23
N ASP A 63 -16.70 0.42 10.21
CA ASP A 63 -17.35 -0.62 11.01
C ASP A 63 -18.59 -1.24 10.33
N GLU A 64 -18.82 -0.92 9.06
CA GLU A 64 -19.80 -1.61 8.22
C GLU A 64 -19.28 -3.01 7.88
N THR A 65 -19.58 -3.97 8.75
CA THR A 65 -19.21 -5.36 8.51
C THR A 65 -19.99 -5.94 7.34
N ALA A 66 -19.30 -6.58 6.41
CA ALA A 66 -19.93 -7.32 5.32
C ALA A 66 -20.95 -8.34 5.85
N PRO A 67 -22.14 -8.47 5.24
CA PRO A 67 -23.17 -9.43 5.64
C PRO A 67 -22.62 -10.86 5.73
N LYS A 68 -23.10 -11.65 6.70
CA LYS A 68 -22.63 -13.02 6.95
C LYS A 68 -22.78 -13.91 5.71
N GLU A 69 -23.89 -13.74 5.01
CA GLU A 69 -24.24 -14.48 3.80
C GLU A 69 -23.22 -14.24 2.68
N LEU A 70 -22.73 -13.00 2.55
CA LEU A 70 -21.69 -12.68 1.58
C LEU A 70 -20.37 -13.38 1.94
N ARG A 71 -20.00 -13.35 3.23
CA ARG A 71 -18.77 -14.00 3.72
C ARG A 71 -18.81 -15.51 3.54
N GLU A 72 -19.94 -16.15 3.80
CA GLU A 72 -20.13 -17.59 3.60
C GLU A 72 -20.04 -17.96 2.12
N ARG A 73 -20.73 -17.23 1.24
CA ARG A 73 -20.64 -17.43 -0.21
C ARG A 73 -19.22 -17.30 -0.74
N LEU A 74 -18.47 -16.29 -0.28
CA LEU A 74 -17.07 -16.10 -0.66
C LEU A 74 -16.19 -17.25 -0.20
N ARG A 75 -16.36 -17.75 1.04
CA ARG A 75 -15.58 -18.91 1.53
C ARG A 75 -15.81 -20.16 0.72
N VAL A 76 -17.07 -20.47 0.39
CA VAL A 76 -17.41 -21.62 -0.46
C VAL A 76 -16.73 -21.46 -1.82
N LYS A 77 -16.88 -20.30 -2.46
CA LYS A 77 -16.24 -20.02 -3.75
C LYS A 77 -14.73 -20.19 -3.68
N LEU A 78 -14.06 -19.57 -2.70
CA LEU A 78 -12.61 -19.69 -2.52
C LEU A 78 -12.15 -21.13 -2.28
N SER A 79 -12.95 -21.96 -1.61
CA SER A 79 -12.61 -23.40 -1.42
C SER A 79 -12.81 -24.24 -2.68
N GLU A 80 -13.68 -23.82 -3.60
CA GLU A 80 -13.84 -24.45 -4.93
C GLU A 80 -12.70 -24.09 -5.88
N TYR A 81 -12.08 -22.92 -5.70
CA TYR A 81 -10.87 -22.54 -6.41
C TYR A 81 -9.68 -23.35 -5.87
N VAL A 82 -9.39 -24.48 -6.50
CA VAL A 82 -8.06 -25.09 -6.43
C VAL A 82 -7.10 -24.10 -7.06
N VAL A 83 -6.24 -23.49 -6.25
CA VAL A 83 -5.10 -22.73 -6.75
C VAL A 83 -4.19 -23.76 -7.42
N GLU A 84 -4.25 -23.88 -8.74
CA GLU A 84 -3.09 -24.31 -9.50
C GLU A 84 -2.05 -23.23 -9.22
N ALA A 85 -1.17 -23.50 -8.26
CA ALA A 85 0.01 -22.69 -8.04
C ALA A 85 0.91 -22.91 -9.25
N GLU A 86 0.54 -22.30 -10.39
CA GLU A 86 1.53 -21.93 -11.39
C GLU A 86 2.44 -20.96 -10.66
N SER A 87 3.59 -21.49 -10.24
CA SER A 87 4.79 -20.74 -9.94
C SER A 87 4.93 -19.66 -11.01
N HIS A 88 4.47 -18.45 -10.69
CA HIS A 88 4.62 -17.29 -11.54
C HIS A 88 6.12 -17.15 -11.74
N GLU A 89 6.57 -17.56 -12.92
CA GLU A 89 7.98 -17.61 -13.27
C GLU A 89 8.57 -16.24 -12.96
N PHE A 90 9.49 -16.24 -12.01
CA PHE A 90 10.39 -15.13 -11.78
C PHE A 90 11.20 -14.99 -13.07
N LEU A 91 10.72 -14.16 -14.00
CA LEU A 91 11.44 -13.90 -15.25
C LEU A 91 12.68 -13.04 -14.94
N PRO A 92 13.82 -13.37 -15.56
CA PRO A 92 15.15 -12.91 -15.17
C PRO A 92 15.41 -11.42 -15.35
#